data_AF-T2KMN4-F1
#
_entry.id   AF-T2KMN4-F1
#
_cell.length_a   1.000
_cell.length_b   1.000
_cell.length_c   1.000
_cell.angle_alpha   90.00
_cell.angle_beta   90.00
_cell.angle_gamma   90.00
#
_symmetry.space_group_name_H-M   'P 1'
#
loop_
_entity.id
_entity.type
_entity.pdbx_description
1 polymer ?
#
loop_
_entity_poly.entity_id
_entity_poly.type
_entity_poly.pdbx_seq_one_letter_code
_entity_poly.pdbx_strand_id
1 'polypeptide(L)'
;MKSQVLKTVLGIALVTVCSVQSMNAQSKGERKEPPSAEEMMKKMDADEDGQLSAEEVKGPLKDSFADIDTDENGFISLEELEKAPKPKGRPSRD
;
A
#
# COMPACT_ATOMS: atom_id res chain seq x y z
N MET A 1 55.85 -25.71 43.03
CA MET A 1 55.72 -24.93 41.78
C MET A 1 54.33 -25.13 41.18
N LYS A 2 53.36 -24.27 41.52
CA LYS A 2 52.04 -24.21 40.86
C LYS A 2 51.58 -22.74 40.87
N SER A 3 51.77 -22.06 39.73
CA SER A 3 51.49 -20.65 39.46
C SER A 3 50.06 -20.27 39.88
N GLN A 4 49.79 -19.48 40.91
CA GLN A 4 49.96 -18.02 41.07
C GLN A 4 49.14 -17.15 40.09
N VAL A 5 48.03 -16.64 40.62
CA VAL A 5 47.46 -15.28 40.42
C VAL A 5 47.26 -14.74 39.00
N LEU A 6 46.60 -15.49 38.13
CA LEU A 6 46.03 -14.96 36.88
C LEU A 6 44.49 -14.86 36.97
N LYS A 7 43.98 -14.15 37.98
CA LYS A 7 42.54 -14.05 38.28
C LYS A 7 42.02 -12.63 38.48
N THR A 8 42.72 -11.61 38.05
CA THR A 8 42.18 -10.25 38.17
C THR A 8 42.58 -9.39 37.00
N VAL A 9 41.55 -8.82 36.38
CA VAL A 9 41.58 -7.67 35.48
C VAL A 9 42.06 -8.00 34.07
N LEU A 10 41.13 -8.12 33.13
CA LEU A 10 40.90 -7.04 32.16
C LEU A 10 39.84 -7.50 31.15
N GLY A 11 38.80 -6.68 30.98
CA GLY A 11 37.77 -6.92 29.98
C GLY A 11 36.43 -7.22 30.63
N ILE A 12 35.87 -6.19 31.26
CA ILE A 12 34.42 -5.99 31.33
C ILE A 12 33.89 -6.37 29.95
N ALA A 13 33.20 -7.51 29.87
CA ALA A 13 32.45 -7.91 28.70
C ALA A 13 31.36 -6.85 28.55
N LEU A 14 31.70 -5.81 27.80
CA LEU A 14 30.85 -4.72 27.37
C LEU A 14 29.72 -5.36 26.57
N VAL A 15 28.68 -5.74 27.30
CA VAL A 15 27.32 -5.90 26.79
C VAL A 15 26.88 -4.50 26.34
N THR A 16 27.37 -4.10 25.17
CA THR A 16 26.79 -3.07 24.33
C THR A 16 26.63 -3.71 22.96
N VAL A 17 25.67 -4.64 22.93
CA VAL A 17 24.85 -4.89 21.75
C VAL A 17 24.19 -3.54 21.43
N CYS A 18 24.91 -2.69 20.68
CA CYS A 18 24.30 -1.56 20.00
C CYS A 18 23.86 -2.11 18.64
N SER A 19 22.66 -2.68 18.68
CA SER A 19 21.89 -3.12 17.54
C SER A 19 21.90 -2.07 16.44
N VAL A 20 22.24 -2.53 15.25
CA VAL A 20 21.57 -2.24 13.97
C VAL A 20 20.90 -0.87 13.90
N GLN A 21 21.57 0.12 13.30
CA GLN A 21 20.88 1.24 12.66
C GLN A 21 21.55 1.56 11.32
N SER A 22 21.32 0.67 10.35
CA SER A 22 21.38 1.03 8.93
C SER A 22 20.22 1.99 8.64
N MET A 23 20.37 3.27 8.98
CA MET A 23 19.43 4.31 8.56
C MET A 23 19.78 4.73 7.14
N ASN A 24 19.47 3.86 6.18
CA ASN A 24 19.34 4.27 4.78
C ASN A 24 17.94 4.89 4.61
N ALA A 25 17.74 6.04 5.26
CA ALA A 25 16.50 6.80 5.23
C ALA A 25 16.59 7.86 4.13
N GLN A 26 16.35 7.45 2.88
CA GLN A 26 15.70 8.32 1.91
C GLN A 26 15.03 7.45 0.85
N SER A 27 13.88 6.89 1.24
CA SER A 27 12.88 6.40 0.30
C SER A 27 12.54 7.57 -0.63
N LYS A 28 13.11 7.50 -1.84
CA LYS A 28 12.77 8.32 -2.99
C LYS A 28 11.26 8.18 -3.16
N GLY A 29 10.52 9.26 -2.90
CA GLY A 29 9.06 9.27 -2.93
C GLY A 29 8.52 8.56 -4.17
N GLU A 30 8.09 7.32 -3.97
CA GLU A 30 7.34 6.57 -4.97
C GLU A 30 6.03 7.32 -5.12
N ARG A 31 5.92 8.07 -6.22
CA ARG A 31 4.63 8.56 -6.70
C ARG A 31 3.78 7.32 -6.86
N LYS A 32 2.91 7.03 -5.89
CA LYS A 32 1.91 5.98 -6.04
C LYS A 32 1.07 6.37 -7.25
N GLU A 33 1.29 5.69 -8.36
CA GLU A 33 0.43 5.82 -9.52
C GLU A 33 -1.01 5.58 -9.06
N PRO A 34 -1.99 6.28 -9.65
CA PRO A 34 -3.38 5.99 -9.34
C PRO A 34 -3.64 4.50 -9.57
N PRO A 35 -4.39 3.84 -8.68
CA PRO A 35 -4.64 2.40 -8.80
C PRO A 35 -5.26 2.10 -10.16
N SER A 36 -4.83 1.00 -10.77
CA SER A 36 -5.44 0.48 -11.99
C SER A 36 -6.90 0.08 -11.73
N ALA A 37 -7.71 -0.03 -12.79
CA ALA A 37 -9.08 -0.51 -12.68
C ALA A 37 -9.11 -1.89 -12.00
N GLU A 38 -8.22 -2.80 -12.39
CA GLU A 38 -8.06 -4.14 -11.79
C GLU A 38 -7.73 -4.08 -10.28
N GLU A 39 -6.88 -3.15 -9.85
CA GLU A 39 -6.56 -2.98 -8.44
C GLU A 39 -7.72 -2.39 -7.65
N MET A 40 -8.51 -1.53 -8.28
CA MET A 40 -9.71 -0.94 -7.70
C MET A 40 -10.80 -2.00 -7.57
N MET A 41 -11.01 -2.78 -8.63
CA MET A 41 -11.88 -3.94 -8.70
C MET A 41 -11.61 -4.86 -7.52
N LYS A 42 -10.38 -5.36 -7.42
CA LYS A 42 -9.95 -6.28 -6.35
C LYS A 42 -10.08 -5.71 -4.93
N LYS A 43 -10.15 -4.39 -4.77
CA LYS A 43 -10.33 -3.73 -3.47
C LYS A 43 -11.80 -3.52 -3.10
N MET A 44 -12.70 -3.52 -4.07
CA MET A 44 -14.10 -3.11 -3.89
C MET A 44 -15.08 -4.26 -4.13
N ASP A 45 -14.76 -5.14 -5.08
CA ASP A 45 -15.45 -6.39 -5.40
C ASP A 45 -15.31 -7.35 -4.22
N ALA A 46 -16.32 -7.37 -3.36
CA ALA A 46 -16.30 -8.08 -2.10
C ALA A 46 -16.87 -9.50 -2.23
N ASP A 47 -17.73 -9.72 -3.22
CA ASP A 47 -18.29 -11.03 -3.56
C ASP A 47 -17.51 -11.77 -4.66
N GLU A 48 -16.48 -11.13 -5.23
CA GLU A 48 -15.56 -11.68 -6.22
C GLU A 48 -16.26 -12.14 -7.51
N ASP A 49 -17.33 -11.45 -7.90
CA ASP A 49 -18.12 -11.76 -9.10
C ASP A 49 -17.52 -11.15 -10.38
N GLY A 50 -16.51 -10.29 -10.25
CA GLY A 50 -15.85 -9.60 -11.36
C GLY A 50 -16.58 -8.32 -11.81
N GLN A 51 -17.56 -7.85 -11.04
CA GLN A 51 -18.33 -6.63 -11.25
C GLN A 51 -18.45 -5.84 -9.93
N LEU A 52 -18.80 -4.55 -10.00
CA LEU A 52 -19.04 -3.73 -8.80
C LEU A 52 -20.51 -3.33 -8.74
N SER A 53 -21.22 -3.82 -7.73
CA SER A 53 -22.60 -3.40 -7.45
C SER A 53 -22.65 -2.01 -6.79
N ALA A 54 -23.77 -1.30 -6.94
CA ALA A 54 -24.02 0.03 -6.33
C ALA A 54 -23.77 0.11 -4.80
N GLU A 55 -23.81 -1.04 -4.11
CA GLU A 55 -23.55 -1.16 -2.67
C GLU A 55 -22.05 -1.26 -2.34
N GLU A 56 -21.26 -1.83 -3.23
CA GLU A 56 -19.81 -1.99 -3.10
C GLU A 56 -19.05 -0.72 -3.50
N VAL A 57 -19.62 0.03 -4.45
CA VAL A 57 -19.02 1.27 -4.95
C VAL A 57 -19.10 2.39 -3.92
N LYS A 58 -17.99 3.12 -3.76
CA LYS A 58 -17.84 4.18 -2.75
C LYS A 58 -17.08 5.39 -3.33
N GLY A 59 -17.32 6.56 -2.72
CA GLY A 59 -16.65 7.80 -3.10
C GLY A 59 -17.04 8.28 -4.51
N PRO A 60 -16.12 8.93 -5.24
CA PRO A 60 -16.42 9.52 -6.55
C PRO A 60 -16.95 8.51 -7.59
N LEU A 61 -16.58 7.23 -7.44
CA LEU A 61 -17.03 6.18 -8.34
C LEU A 61 -18.53 5.90 -8.18
N LYS A 62 -19.08 6.09 -6.98
CA LYS A 62 -20.53 6.01 -6.73
C LYS A 62 -21.29 7.17 -7.37
N ASP A 63 -20.70 8.38 -7.33
CA ASP A 63 -21.32 9.57 -7.93
C ASP A 63 -21.38 9.45 -9.46
N SER A 64 -20.37 8.81 -10.07
CA SER A 64 -20.32 8.53 -11.51
C SER A 64 -20.82 7.14 -11.88
N PHE A 65 -21.54 6.44 -10.99
CA PHE A 65 -21.94 5.05 -11.22
C PHE A 65 -22.73 4.90 -12.52
N ALA A 66 -23.80 5.69 -12.67
CA ALA A 66 -24.66 5.67 -13.85
C ALA A 66 -23.98 6.21 -15.12
N ASP A 67 -22.88 6.97 -14.99
CA ASP A 67 -22.09 7.40 -16.14
C ASP A 67 -21.14 6.30 -16.64
N ILE A 68 -20.80 5.35 -15.76
CA ILE A 68 -19.84 4.26 -16.02
C ILE A 68 -20.57 2.98 -16.43
N ASP A 69 -21.69 2.68 -15.78
CA ASP A 69 -22.63 1.60 -16.12
C ASP A 69 -23.32 1.96 -17.46
N THR A 70 -22.67 1.60 -18.55
CA THR A 70 -23.10 1.95 -19.91
C THR A 70 -24.13 1.00 -20.48
N ASP A 71 -24.19 -0.23 -19.96
CA ASP A 71 -25.21 -1.21 -20.33
C ASP A 71 -26.45 -1.17 -19.43
N GLU A 72 -26.44 -0.30 -18.41
CA GLU A 72 -27.54 -0.04 -17.46
C GLU A 72 -27.98 -1.30 -16.72
N ASN A 73 -27.04 -2.22 -16.46
CA ASN A 73 -27.33 -3.50 -15.83
C ASN A 73 -27.34 -3.40 -14.28
N GLY A 74 -26.91 -2.26 -13.72
CA GLY A 74 -26.84 -2.02 -12.28
C GLY A 74 -25.52 -2.45 -11.63
N PHE A 75 -24.51 -2.76 -12.43
CA PHE A 75 -23.16 -3.18 -12.04
C PHE A 75 -22.12 -2.52 -12.95
N ILE A 76 -20.93 -2.27 -12.41
CA ILE A 76 -19.79 -1.79 -13.22
C ILE A 76 -18.87 -2.97 -13.49
N SER A 77 -18.76 -3.36 -14.76
CA SER A 77 -17.78 -4.35 -15.20
C SER A 77 -16.36 -3.79 -15.22
N LEU A 78 -15.34 -4.66 -15.25
CA LEU A 78 -13.94 -4.24 -15.38
C LEU A 78 -13.72 -3.37 -16.63
N GLU A 79 -14.33 -3.74 -17.76
CA GLU A 79 -14.20 -3.00 -19.03
C GLU A 79 -14.79 -1.59 -18.96
N GLU A 80 -15.87 -1.41 -18.20
CA GLU A 80 -16.48 -0.11 -17.95
C GLU A 80 -15.66 0.71 -16.97
N LEU A 81 -15.16 0.07 -15.91
CA LEU A 81 -14.26 0.70 -14.94
C LEU A 81 -12.94 1.17 -15.58
N GLU A 82 -12.43 0.47 -16.59
CA GLU A 82 -11.26 0.90 -17.37
C GLU A 82 -11.52 2.14 -18.22
N LYS A 83 -12.75 2.26 -18.75
CA LYS A 83 -13.20 3.44 -19.52
C LYS A 83 -13.58 4.60 -18.59
N ALA A 84 -13.79 4.32 -17.30
CA ALA A 84 -14.20 5.32 -16.34
C ALA A 84 -13.17 6.46 -16.26
N PRO A 85 -13.62 7.72 -16.15
CA PRO A 85 -12.73 8.86 -16.02
C PRO A 85 -11.94 8.73 -14.71
N LYS A 86 -10.62 8.55 -14.84
CA LYS A 86 -9.73 8.51 -13.67
C LYS A 86 -9.89 9.81 -12.88
N PRO A 87 -10.05 9.74 -11.55
CA PRO A 87 -10.13 10.95 -10.74
C PRO A 87 -8.85 11.75 -10.98
N LYS A 88 -8.99 12.98 -11.48
CA LYS A 88 -7.85 13.87 -11.70
C LYS A 88 -7.11 13.98 -10.37
N GLY A 89 -5.92 13.35 -10.31
CA GLY A 89 -5.05 13.44 -9.15
C GLY A 89 -4.91 14.91 -8.79
N ARG A 90 -5.14 15.25 -7.52
CA ARG A 90 -4.99 16.63 -7.06
C ARG A 90 -3.61 17.11 -7.54
N PRO A 91 -3.50 18.28 -8.19
CA PRO A 91 -2.22 18.77 -8.63
C PRO A 91 -1.29 18.77 -7.43
N SER A 92 -0.11 18.15 -7.59
CA SER A 92 0.93 18.16 -6.57
C SER A 92 1.14 19.63 -6.20
N ARG A 93 0.81 20.00 -4.96
CA ARG A 93 1.17 21.33 -4.46
C ARG A 93 2.69 21.27 -4.24
N ASP A 94 3.42 21.87 -5.17
CA ASP A 94 4.84 22.24 -5.03
C ASP A 94 5.08 23.07 -3.75
#